data_AF-A0A1C4W7E5-F1
#
_entry.id   AF-A0A1C4W7E5-F1
#
_cell.length_a   1.000
_cell.length_b   1.000
_cell.length_c   1.000
_cell.angle_alpha   90.00
_cell.angle_beta   90.00
_cell.angle_gamma   90.00
#
_symmetry.space_group_name_H-M   'P 1'
#
loop_
_entity.id
_entity.type
_entity.pdbx_description
1 polymer ?
#
loop_
_entity_poly.entity_id
_entity_poly.type
_entity_poly.pdbx_seq_one_letter_code
_entity_poly.pdbx_strand_id
1 'polypeptide(L)'
;MSSPHCLVTVMEESDRAVDRFDSARRTAQQHANGGTCFNCTDSKICTQYTWALEELSRHPGGLDVLKKLKIAVPVEAPTEEGQQR
;
A
#
# COMPACT_ATOMS: atom_id res chain seq x y z
N MET A 1 24.76 -35.64 -2.10
CA MET A 1 24.32 -34.38 -2.72
C MET A 1 22.91 -34.15 -2.23
N SER A 2 22.74 -33.39 -1.14
CA SER A 2 21.43 -33.17 -0.51
C SER A 2 20.93 -31.79 -0.89
N SER A 3 19.78 -31.76 -1.56
CA SER A 3 19.06 -30.57 -1.99
C SER A 3 18.64 -29.69 -0.81
N PRO A 4 18.80 -28.36 -0.86
CA PRO A 4 18.14 -27.48 0.08
C PRO A 4 16.70 -27.27 -0.40
N HIS A 5 15.74 -27.82 0.33
CA HIS A 5 14.33 -27.50 0.15
C HIS A 5 14.06 -26.08 0.69
N CYS A 6 13.34 -25.31 -0.13
CA CYS A 6 12.97 -23.91 0.00
C CYS A 6 12.42 -23.50 1.38
N LEU A 7 13.10 -22.56 2.04
CA LEU A 7 12.59 -21.79 3.18
C LEU A 7 12.61 -20.27 2.90
N VAL A 8 12.55 -19.86 1.62
CA VAL A 8 12.71 -18.45 1.23
C VAL A 8 11.38 -17.67 1.21
N THR A 9 10.23 -18.35 1.20
CA THR A 9 8.94 -17.68 0.94
C THR A 9 8.43 -16.80 2.08
N VAL A 10 8.67 -17.17 3.34
CA VAL A 10 8.09 -16.45 4.50
C VAL A 10 8.83 -15.13 4.79
N MET A 11 10.14 -15.09 4.54
CA MET A 11 10.94 -13.89 4.74
C MET A 11 10.78 -12.90 3.58
N GLU A 12 10.71 -13.38 2.33
CA GLU A 12 10.46 -12.51 1.17
C GLU A 12 9.07 -11.85 1.22
N GLU A 13 8.04 -12.55 1.71
CA GLU A 13 6.69 -11.96 1.80
C GLU A 13 6.62 -10.85 2.85
N SER A 14 7.31 -11.03 3.98
CA SER A 14 7.40 -10.03 5.04
C SER A 14 8.24 -8.82 4.62
N ASP A 15 9.36 -9.05 3.94
CA ASP A 15 10.21 -8.00 3.36
C ASP A 15 9.42 -7.17 2.32
N ARG A 16 8.71 -7.84 1.41
CA ARG A 16 7.81 -7.20 0.43
C ARG A 16 6.66 -6.43 1.10
N ALA A 17 6.15 -6.89 2.24
CA ALA A 17 5.11 -6.19 2.99
C ALA A 17 5.64 -4.87 3.60
N VAL A 18 6.86 -4.88 4.16
CA VAL A 18 7.53 -3.66 4.66
C VAL A 18 7.81 -2.70 3.51
N ASP A 19 8.25 -3.21 2.36
CA ASP A 19 8.52 -2.41 1.15
C ASP A 19 7.23 -1.78 0.58
N ARG A 20 6.11 -2.51 0.60
CA ARG A 20 4.79 -1.97 0.21
C ARG A 20 4.33 -0.87 1.15
N PHE A 21 4.46 -1.06 2.47
CA PHE A 21 4.06 -0.06 3.44
C PHE A 21 4.89 1.23 3.29
N ASP A 22 6.22 1.11 3.16
CA ASP A 22 7.08 2.28 2.97
C ASP A 22 6.78 2.99 1.64
N SER A 23 6.56 2.21 0.57
CA SER A 23 6.16 2.74 -0.74
C SER A 23 4.83 3.51 -0.65
N ALA A 24 3.80 2.91 -0.05
CA ALA A 24 2.50 3.54 0.14
C ALA A 24 2.62 4.84 0.95
N ARG A 25 3.40 4.81 2.04
CA ARG A 25 3.68 5.99 2.87
C ARG A 25 4.31 7.13 2.07
N ARG A 26 5.36 6.85 1.28
CA ARG A 26 6.04 7.87 0.45
C ARG A 26 5.09 8.44 -0.60
N THR A 27 4.33 7.59 -1.28
CA THR A 27 3.35 8.02 -2.28
C THR A 27 2.29 8.94 -1.67
N ALA A 28 1.73 8.56 -0.52
CA ALA A 28 0.73 9.38 0.16
C ALA A 28 1.28 10.74 0.59
N GLN A 29 2.50 10.79 1.15
CA GLN A 29 3.16 12.03 1.54
C GLN A 29 3.41 12.96 0.35
N GLN A 30 3.88 12.41 -0.76
CA GLN A 30 4.16 13.19 -1.97
C GLN A 30 2.90 13.85 -2.52
N HIS A 31 1.78 13.11 -2.58
CA HIS A 31 0.49 13.63 -3.02
C HIS A 31 -0.12 14.62 -2.03
N ALA A 32 -0.01 14.38 -0.72
CA ALA A 32 -0.48 15.31 0.31
C ALA A 32 0.22 16.67 0.24
N ASN A 33 1.49 16.71 -0.21
CA ASN A 33 2.25 17.94 -0.41
C ASN A 33 1.97 18.62 -1.77
N GLY A 34 0.92 18.20 -2.49
CA GLY A 34 0.57 18.73 -3.81
C GLY A 34 1.47 18.25 -4.95
N GLY A 35 2.33 17.26 -4.70
CA GLY A 35 3.16 16.62 -5.72
C GLY A 35 2.40 15.56 -6.52
N THR A 36 3.02 15.11 -7.59
CA THR A 36 2.53 14.03 -8.45
C THR A 36 3.59 12.95 -8.55
N CYS A 37 3.22 11.67 -8.55
CA CYS A 37 4.15 10.57 -8.84
C CYS A 37 4.32 10.36 -10.36
N PHE A 38 5.28 9.54 -10.76
CA PHE A 38 5.54 9.22 -12.18
C PHE A 38 4.31 8.62 -12.91
N ASN A 39 3.41 7.96 -12.17
CA ASN A 39 2.19 7.38 -12.71
C ASN A 39 0.99 8.35 -12.69
N CYS A 40 1.17 9.60 -12.28
CA CYS A 40 0.16 10.63 -12.49
C CYS A 40 0.10 10.94 -13.98
N THR A 41 -0.94 10.44 -14.63
CA THR A 41 -1.34 10.90 -15.97
C THR A 41 -2.25 12.12 -15.82
N ASP A 42 -2.59 12.82 -16.91
CA ASP A 42 -3.62 13.88 -16.97
C ASP A 42 -5.00 13.44 -16.44
N SER A 43 -5.17 12.15 -16.13
CA SER A 43 -6.34 11.66 -15.41
C SER A 43 -6.45 12.31 -14.03
N LYS A 44 -7.68 12.69 -13.66
CA LYS A 44 -7.98 13.24 -12.32
C LYS A 44 -7.69 12.28 -11.16
N ILE A 45 -7.45 11.00 -11.46
CA ILE A 45 -7.25 9.93 -10.48
C ILE A 45 -5.88 9.31 -10.73
N CYS A 46 -5.04 9.31 -9.69
CA CYS A 46 -3.77 8.59 -9.70
C CYS A 46 -3.95 7.23 -9.04
N THR A 47 -3.83 6.16 -9.82
CA THR A 47 -3.99 4.77 -9.34
C THR A 47 -2.99 4.41 -8.24
N GLN A 48 -1.74 4.89 -8.35
CA GLN A 48 -0.74 4.67 -7.29
C GLN A 48 -1.12 5.37 -5.99
N TYR A 49 -1.71 6.56 -6.08
CA TYR A 49 -2.16 7.26 -4.89
C TYR A 49 -3.36 6.55 -4.26
N THR A 50 -4.34 6.12 -5.06
CA THR A 50 -5.47 5.30 -4.58
C THR A 50 -4.97 4.05 -3.86
N TRP A 51 -4.11 3.26 -4.52
CA TRP A 51 -3.50 2.07 -3.91
C TRP A 51 -2.77 2.39 -2.60
N ALA A 52 -2.03 3.50 -2.53
CA ALA A 52 -1.32 3.89 -1.32
C ALA A 52 -2.29 4.19 -0.16
N LEU A 53 -3.46 4.78 -0.43
CA LEU A 53 -4.46 5.03 0.60
C LEU A 53 -5.08 3.73 1.11
N GLU A 54 -5.42 2.80 0.21
CA GLU A 54 -5.95 1.47 0.54
C GLU A 54 -4.93 0.63 1.31
N GLU A 55 -3.66 0.64 0.89
CA GLU A 55 -2.61 -0.10 1.60
C GLU A 55 -2.38 0.48 3.00
N LEU A 56 -2.36 1.81 3.16
CA LEU A 56 -2.22 2.44 4.48
C LEU A 56 -3.45 2.22 5.38
N SER A 57 -4.66 2.14 4.83
CA SER A 57 -5.90 1.91 5.60
C SER A 57 -5.89 0.56 6.33
N ARG A 58 -5.20 -0.43 5.76
CA ARG A 58 -5.10 -1.81 6.26
C ARG A 58 -4.22 -1.99 7.48
N HIS A 59 -3.36 -1.01 7.80
CA HIS A 59 -2.39 -1.12 8.90
C HIS A 59 -2.63 -0.06 9.97
N PRO A 60 -2.56 -0.37 11.28
CA PRO A 60 -2.71 0.62 12.35
C PRO A 60 -1.72 1.80 12.22
N GLY A 61 -0.48 1.51 11.81
CA GLY A 61 0.53 2.54 11.55
C GLY A 61 0.21 3.39 10.31
N GLY A 62 -0.49 2.84 9.33
CA GLY A 62 -0.91 3.58 8.13
C GLY A 62 -2.07 4.53 8.41
N LEU A 63 -3.01 4.15 9.28
CA LEU A 63 -4.06 5.05 9.76
C LEU A 63 -3.49 6.30 10.47
N ASP A 64 -2.41 6.15 11.25
CA ASP A 64 -1.71 7.29 11.86
C ASP A 64 -1.07 8.21 10.81
N VAL A 65 -0.48 7.63 9.75
CA VAL A 65 0.03 8.38 8.60
C VAL A 65 -1.09 9.18 7.93
N LEU A 66 -2.21 8.53 7.59
CA LEU A 66 -3.34 9.20 6.93
C LEU A 66 -3.90 10.34 7.79
N LYS A 67 -4.02 10.12 9.11
CA LYS A 67 -4.45 11.14 10.07
C LYS A 67 -3.51 12.34 10.11
N LYS A 68 -2.19 12.11 10.14
CA LYS A 68 -1.16 13.18 10.11
C LYS A 68 -1.22 13.99 8.82
N LEU A 69 -1.50 13.33 7.70
CA LEU A 69 -1.66 13.96 6.39
C LEU A 69 -3.03 14.63 6.18
N LYS A 70 -3.95 14.52 7.17
CA LYS A 70 -5.34 15.02 7.08
C LYS A 70 -6.09 14.44 5.88
N ILE A 71 -5.74 13.22 5.47
CA ILE A 71 -6.42 12.51 4.39
C ILE A 71 -7.59 11.76 5.01
N ALA A 72 -8.79 11.96 4.47
CA ALA A 72 -9.94 11.16 4.86
C ALA A 72 -9.69 9.72 4.43
N VAL A 73 -9.78 8.78 5.36
CA VAL A 73 -9.69 7.36 5.05
C VAL A 73 -10.89 7.02 4.17
N PRO A 74 -10.69 6.57 2.92
CA PRO A 74 -11.80 6.03 2.16
C PRO A 74 -12.33 4.84 2.93
N VAL A 75 -13.60 4.91 3.36
CA VAL A 75 -14.30 3.75 3.91
C VAL A 75 -14.53 2.82 2.73
N GLU A 76 -13.62 1.88 2.56
CA GLU A 76 -13.78 0.80 1.61
C GLU A 76 -14.97 -0.03 2.12
N ALA A 77 -16.12 0.10 1.45
CA ALA A 77 -17.20 -0.85 1.62
C ALA A 77 -16.61 -2.24 1.39
N PRO A 78 -16.91 -3.24 2.24
CA PRO A 78 -16.24 -4.53 2.20
C PRO A 78 -16.39 -5.12 0.80
N THR A 79 -15.31 -5.11 0.03
CA THR A 79 -15.24 -5.89 -1.18
C THR A 79 -15.10 -7.33 -0.72
N GLU A 80 -16.22 -8.07 -0.80
CA GLU A 80 -16.24 -9.52 -0.73
C GLU A 80 -15.36 -10.07 -1.88
N GLU A 81 -14.05 -10.10 -1.68
CA GLU A 81 -13.15 -10.89 -2.50
C GLU A 81 -13.25 -12.34 -2.02
N GLY A 82 -14.11 -13.07 -2.73
CA GLY A 82 -14.43 -14.48 -2.49
C GLY A 82 -13.19 -15.36 -2.35
N GLN A 83 -13.04 -15.90 -1.15
CA GLN A 83 -12.67 -17.27 -0.82
C GLN A 83 -12.15 -18.10 -2.01
N GLN A 84 -10.82 -18.19 -2.13
CA GLN A 84 -10.14 -19.19 -2.95
C GLN A 84 -10.63 -20.58 -2.55
N ARG A 85 -11.10 -21.35 -3.54
CA ARG A 85 -11.37 -22.79 -3.45
C ARG A 85 -10.24 -23.56 -4.11
#